data_AF-A0A956UW75-F1
#
_entry.id   AF-A0A956UW75-F1
#
_cell.length_a   1.000
_cell.length_b   1.000
_cell.length_c   1.000
_cell.angle_alpha   90.00
_cell.angle_beta   90.00
_cell.angle_gamma   90.00
#
_symmetry.space_group_name_H-M   'P 1'
#
loop_
_entity.id
_entity.type
_entity.pdbx_description
1 polymer ?
#
loop_
_entity_poly.entity_id
_entity_poly.type
_entity_poly.pdbx_seq_one_letter_code
_entity_poly.pdbx_strand_id
1 'polypeptide(L)'
;MNRRKALAAIAATPLALRATQTRAGGMAVVYLIGDLPRAISGKPFRLRFANLAHDTIDHMWNSFEATITLIPKDGGEPLSFPVAAPSTSMDDLGAYETEITVPEAGRYKWSIKVGPWEPTYFPTLVVESPPSAANPPADATYIAIDTEGFTPSEADISVDTTVIWHNEDASTAHQVTWTSLDLEDSALIPTGGEFQYTFDEPGEYGYFCGPHPSMVGKIIVSESA
;
A
#
# COMPACT_ATOMS: atom_id res chain seq x y z
N MET A 1 -0.83 21.01 -73.25
CA MET A 1 0.42 21.73 -73.51
C MET A 1 0.76 22.61 -72.30
N ASN A 2 1.77 22.19 -71.54
CA ASN A 2 2.61 22.91 -70.55
C ASN A 2 1.99 23.78 -69.45
N ARG A 3 1.81 23.21 -68.25
CA ARG A 3 1.84 23.96 -66.98
C ARG A 3 3.30 24.11 -66.53
N ARG A 4 3.85 25.32 -66.60
CA ARG A 4 5.15 25.66 -65.98
C ARG A 4 4.94 25.89 -64.48
N LYS A 5 5.64 25.11 -63.66
CA LYS A 5 5.72 25.26 -62.21
C LYS A 5 6.56 26.50 -61.88
N ALA A 6 6.03 27.42 -61.08
CA ALA A 6 6.81 28.42 -60.37
C ALA A 6 6.95 27.95 -58.91
N LEU A 7 8.17 27.62 -58.50
CA LEU A 7 8.53 27.36 -57.11
C LEU A 7 8.79 28.70 -56.42
N ALA A 8 7.96 29.06 -55.45
CA ALA A 8 8.31 30.06 -54.45
C ALA A 8 9.08 29.34 -53.33
N ALA A 9 10.37 29.63 -53.20
CA ALA A 9 11.16 29.18 -52.06
C ALA A 9 10.82 30.05 -50.85
N ILE A 10 10.10 29.48 -49.88
CA ILE A 10 9.98 30.06 -48.54
C ILE A 10 11.18 29.55 -47.75
N ALA A 11 12.16 30.43 -47.54
CA ALA A 11 13.25 30.19 -46.62
C ALA A 11 12.69 30.18 -45.19
N ALA A 12 12.55 28.99 -44.61
CA ALA A 12 12.30 28.84 -43.18
C ALA A 12 13.62 29.06 -42.44
N THR A 13 13.78 30.24 -41.85
CA THR A 13 14.84 30.50 -40.88
C THR A 13 14.60 29.56 -39.69
N PRO A 14 15.53 28.65 -39.34
CA PRO A 14 15.38 27.91 -38.10
C PRO A 14 15.59 28.92 -36.98
N LEU A 15 14.54 29.17 -36.20
CA LEU A 15 14.67 29.77 -34.89
C LEU A 15 15.48 28.77 -34.06
N ALA A 16 16.80 28.97 -34.05
CA ALA A 16 17.68 28.25 -33.14
C ALA A 16 17.25 28.65 -31.74
N LEU A 17 16.41 27.80 -31.12
CA LEU A 17 16.23 27.82 -29.69
C LEU A 17 17.61 27.54 -29.12
N ARG A 18 18.32 28.58 -28.69
CA ARG A 18 19.50 28.42 -27.86
C ARG A 18 19.00 27.75 -26.60
N ALA A 19 19.08 26.42 -26.56
CA ALA A 19 19.17 25.69 -25.32
C ALA A 19 20.36 26.31 -24.59
N THR A 20 20.06 27.14 -23.60
CA THR A 20 21.05 27.49 -22.59
C THR A 20 21.57 26.18 -22.06
N GLN A 21 22.85 25.91 -22.33
CA GLN A 21 23.54 24.74 -21.83
C GLN A 21 23.63 24.91 -20.31
N THR A 22 22.67 24.35 -19.59
CA THR A 22 22.69 24.29 -18.13
C THR A 22 23.73 23.26 -17.73
N ARG A 23 24.57 23.64 -16.76
CA ARG A 23 25.78 22.95 -16.30
C ARG A 23 25.63 21.43 -16.11
N ALA A 24 26.70 20.71 -16.43
CA ALA A 24 26.90 19.30 -16.10
C ALA A 24 26.79 19.02 -14.59
N GLY A 25 26.14 17.91 -14.22
CA GLY A 25 26.22 17.28 -12.90
C GLY A 25 24.97 16.50 -12.46
N GLY A 26 24.98 15.17 -12.63
CA GLY A 26 24.24 14.22 -11.76
C GLY A 26 22.89 13.72 -12.25
N MET A 27 22.86 12.61 -12.99
CA MET A 27 21.62 11.84 -13.19
C MET A 27 21.68 10.61 -12.29
N ALA A 28 21.50 10.82 -10.98
CA ALA A 28 21.19 9.75 -10.04
C ALA A 28 19.67 9.56 -10.06
N VAL A 29 19.21 8.39 -10.50
CA VAL A 29 17.79 8.04 -10.59
C VAL A 29 17.51 6.94 -9.58
N VAL A 30 16.57 7.19 -8.68
CA VAL A 30 16.10 6.16 -7.75
C VAL A 30 15.03 5.32 -8.44
N TYR A 31 15.16 3.99 -8.36
CA TYR A 31 14.11 3.08 -8.80
C TYR A 31 13.69 2.15 -7.66
N LEU A 32 12.41 1.80 -7.64
CA LEU A 32 11.86 0.84 -6.70
C LEU A 32 12.22 -0.57 -7.14
N ILE A 33 12.59 -1.41 -6.17
CA ILE A 33 12.84 -2.83 -6.38
C ILE A 33 11.59 -3.56 -5.91
N GLY A 34 10.79 -4.01 -6.88
CA GLY A 34 9.48 -4.62 -6.66
C GLY A 34 8.33 -3.62 -6.71
N ASP A 35 7.12 -4.14 -6.53
CA ASP A 35 5.89 -3.33 -6.51
C ASP A 35 5.75 -2.59 -5.18
N LEU A 36 5.03 -1.46 -5.22
CA LEU A 36 4.64 -0.77 -3.99
C LEU A 36 3.65 -1.65 -3.21
N PRO A 37 3.92 -1.96 -1.93
CA PRO A 37 2.95 -2.68 -1.12
C PRO A 37 1.69 -1.83 -0.91
N ARG A 38 0.58 -2.50 -0.63
CA ARG A 38 -0.64 -1.82 -0.17
C ARG A 38 -0.35 -1.12 1.16
N ALA A 39 -0.37 0.20 1.17
CA ALA A 39 -0.11 1.00 2.36
C ALA A 39 -1.42 1.25 3.12
N ILE A 40 -1.44 0.90 4.41
CA ILE A 40 -2.55 1.17 5.32
C ILE A 40 -2.05 2.14 6.39
N SER A 41 -2.81 3.20 6.66
CA SER A 41 -2.39 4.21 7.63
C SER A 41 -2.17 3.59 9.02
N GLY A 42 -1.07 3.93 9.67
CA GLY A 42 -0.67 3.41 10.97
C GLY A 42 -0.03 2.01 10.95
N LYS A 43 0.02 1.33 9.79
CA LYS A 43 0.72 0.04 9.63
C LYS A 43 2.06 0.24 8.93
N PRO A 44 3.16 -0.40 9.40
CA PRO A 44 4.44 -0.35 8.72
C PRO A 44 4.35 -1.11 7.40
N PHE A 45 4.99 -0.58 6.36
CA PHE A 45 5.23 -1.31 5.12
C PHE A 45 6.66 -1.13 4.66
N ARG A 46 7.17 -2.16 4.00
CA ARG A 46 8.56 -2.22 3.55
C ARG A 46 8.73 -1.59 2.19
N LEU A 47 9.77 -0.78 2.04
CA LEU A 47 10.23 -0.24 0.77
C LEU A 47 11.64 -0.71 0.50
N ARG A 48 11.87 -1.14 -0.75
CA ARG A 48 13.19 -1.49 -1.26
C ARG A 48 13.46 -0.71 -2.54
N PHE A 49 14.61 -0.08 -2.63
CA PHE A 49 14.96 0.77 -3.76
C PHE A 49 16.47 0.80 -3.98
N ALA A 50 16.91 1.20 -5.17
CA ALA A 50 18.32 1.40 -5.45
C ALA A 50 18.55 2.71 -6.19
N ASN A 51 19.76 3.23 -6.04
CA ASN A 51 20.21 4.43 -6.70
C ASN A 51 21.01 4.06 -7.96
N LEU A 52 20.53 4.46 -9.14
CA LEU A 52 21.25 4.32 -10.39
C LEU A 52 21.90 5.66 -10.76
N ALA A 53 23.20 5.81 -10.50
CA ALA A 53 23.97 6.96 -10.93
C ALA A 53 24.80 6.62 -12.18
N HIS A 54 24.62 7.33 -13.29
CA HIS A 54 25.56 7.27 -14.41
C HIS A 54 26.68 8.33 -14.24
N ASP A 55 27.91 7.94 -14.60
CA ASP A 55 29.14 8.76 -14.68
C ASP A 55 29.84 9.16 -13.36
N THR A 56 29.54 8.55 -12.22
CA THR A 56 30.37 8.68 -11.01
C THR A 56 31.47 7.63 -11.00
N ILE A 57 32.71 8.07 -11.22
CA ILE A 57 33.93 7.33 -10.89
C ILE A 57 33.92 7.06 -9.39
N ASP A 58 34.30 5.83 -9.03
CA ASP A 58 34.60 5.33 -7.69
C ASP A 58 33.44 4.70 -6.91
N HIS A 59 33.78 3.67 -6.13
CA HIS A 59 32.93 2.63 -5.56
C HIS A 59 31.98 3.10 -4.42
N MET A 60 31.45 4.32 -4.51
CA MET A 60 30.62 4.98 -3.50
C MET A 60 29.11 4.84 -3.72
N TRP A 61 28.69 3.85 -4.52
CA TRP A 61 27.31 3.64 -4.99
C TRP A 61 26.24 3.69 -3.89
N ASN A 62 26.63 3.31 -2.67
CA ASN A 62 25.72 2.99 -1.57
C ASN A 62 26.22 3.53 -0.21
N SER A 63 27.00 4.60 -0.19
CA SER A 63 27.47 5.24 1.05
C SER A 63 26.70 6.51 1.43
N PHE A 64 25.69 6.89 0.63
CA PHE A 64 24.87 8.05 0.89
C PHE A 64 23.60 7.66 1.64
N GLU A 65 23.25 8.44 2.66
CA GLU A 65 21.92 8.37 3.26
C GLU A 65 20.87 8.80 2.25
N ALA A 66 19.67 8.25 2.42
CA ALA A 66 18.50 8.64 1.66
C ALA A 66 17.43 9.25 2.57
N THR A 67 16.52 10.03 1.97
CA THR A 67 15.35 10.55 2.64
C THR A 67 14.14 10.30 1.75
N ILE A 68 13.14 9.63 2.31
CA ILE A 68 11.82 9.48 1.70
C ILE A 68 10.96 10.62 2.21
N THR A 69 10.34 11.38 1.30
CA THR A 69 9.45 12.49 1.65
C THR A 69 8.07 12.24 1.08
N LEU A 70 7.04 12.32 1.93
CA LEU A 70 5.63 12.20 1.56
C LEU A 70 4.93 13.53 1.84
N ILE A 71 4.26 14.08 0.84
CA ILE A 71 3.52 15.34 0.91
C ILE A 71 2.03 15.03 0.73
N PRO A 72 1.18 15.22 1.77
CA PRO A 72 -0.26 15.05 1.65
C PRO A 72 -0.83 15.97 0.56
N LYS A 73 -1.65 15.43 -0.35
CA LYS A 73 -2.27 16.25 -1.41
C LYS A 73 -3.40 17.13 -0.91
N ASP A 74 -4.07 16.73 0.17
CA ASP A 74 -5.23 17.43 0.72
C ASP A 74 -4.84 18.51 1.75
N GLY A 75 -3.54 18.78 1.88
CA GLY A 75 -2.98 19.67 2.90
C GLY A 75 -2.48 18.88 4.12
N GLY A 76 -1.52 19.46 4.85
CA GLY A 76 -0.86 18.81 5.99
C GLY A 76 0.66 18.93 5.92
N GLU A 77 1.33 18.59 7.02
CA GLU A 77 2.78 18.65 7.12
C GLU A 77 3.44 17.49 6.34
N PRO A 78 4.50 17.75 5.57
CA PRO A 78 5.26 16.69 4.92
C PRO A 78 5.89 15.72 5.93
N LEU A 79 5.80 14.43 5.65
CA LEU A 79 6.49 13.39 6.41
C LEU A 79 7.85 13.12 5.79
N SER A 80 8.89 12.96 6.62
CA SER A 80 10.25 12.63 6.19
C SER A 80 10.79 11.43 6.94
N PHE A 81 11.26 10.44 6.18
CA PHE A 81 11.82 9.20 6.71
C PHE A 81 13.29 9.09 6.29
N PRO A 82 14.26 9.25 7.22
CA PRO A 82 15.66 9.03 6.91
C PRO A 82 15.94 7.54 6.74
N VAL A 83 16.76 7.20 5.76
CA VAL A 83 17.16 5.82 5.46
C VAL A 83 18.69 5.77 5.43
N ALA A 84 19.26 4.92 6.29
CA ALA A 84 20.70 4.74 6.33
C ALA A 84 21.22 4.14 5.01
N ALA A 85 22.46 4.46 4.69
CA ALA A 85 23.17 3.85 3.58
C ALA A 85 23.26 2.31 3.79
N PRO A 86 23.03 1.47 2.76
CA PRO A 86 23.02 0.03 2.95
C PRO A 86 24.43 -0.49 3.22
N SER A 87 24.53 -1.55 4.03
CA SER A 87 25.80 -2.23 4.25
C SER A 87 26.23 -2.91 2.95
N THR A 88 27.41 -2.57 2.46
CA THR A 88 27.93 -3.01 1.17
C THR A 88 28.18 -4.52 1.15
N SER A 89 27.24 -5.30 0.62
CA SER A 89 27.54 -6.60 0.03
C SER A 89 27.37 -6.50 -1.49
N MET A 90 28.32 -7.07 -2.23
CA MET A 90 28.38 -7.01 -3.70
C MET A 90 27.19 -7.75 -4.35
N ASP A 91 26.55 -8.65 -3.61
CA ASP A 91 25.53 -9.57 -4.10
C ASP A 91 24.12 -8.98 -4.12
N ASP A 92 23.90 -7.84 -3.47
CA ASP A 92 22.56 -7.27 -3.23
C ASP A 92 22.32 -5.91 -3.91
N LEU A 93 23.14 -5.58 -4.92
CA LEU A 93 23.18 -4.29 -5.65
C LEU A 93 23.29 -3.04 -4.74
N GLY A 94 23.53 -3.24 -3.44
CA GLY A 94 23.30 -2.29 -2.34
C GLY A 94 21.96 -1.56 -2.43
N ALA A 95 20.89 -2.35 -2.53
CA ALA A 95 19.55 -1.86 -2.33
C ALA A 95 19.37 -1.27 -0.92
N TYR A 96 18.75 -0.10 -0.84
CA TYR A 96 18.20 0.45 0.38
C TYR A 96 16.95 -0.34 0.76
N GLU A 97 16.82 -0.70 2.02
CA GLU A 97 15.65 -1.36 2.57
C GLU A 97 15.23 -0.67 3.86
N THR A 98 13.96 -0.34 3.99
CA THR A 98 13.42 0.33 5.17
C THR A 98 11.94 0.00 5.35
N GLU A 99 11.46 0.08 6.59
CA GLU A 99 10.04 0.04 6.91
C GLU A 99 9.58 1.44 7.31
N ILE A 100 8.51 1.92 6.67
CA ILE A 100 7.92 3.22 6.99
C ILE A 100 6.47 3.05 7.40
N THR A 101 6.01 3.90 8.32
CA THR A 101 4.62 3.97 8.76
C THR A 101 4.09 5.35 8.42
N VAL A 102 3.04 5.41 7.62
CA VAL A 102 2.34 6.67 7.31
C VAL A 102 1.15 6.79 8.26
N PRO A 103 1.07 7.82 9.11
CA PRO A 103 0.07 7.88 10.18
C PRO A 103 -1.36 8.11 9.67
N GLU A 104 -1.51 8.79 8.53
CA GLU A 104 -2.79 9.21 8.00
C GLU A 104 -3.07 8.55 6.64
N ALA A 105 -4.34 8.31 6.37
CA ALA A 105 -4.80 7.86 5.07
C ALA A 105 -4.85 9.04 4.10
N GLY A 106 -4.68 8.77 2.82
CA GLY A 106 -4.82 9.78 1.79
C GLY A 106 -3.90 9.56 0.60
N ARG A 107 -3.81 10.59 -0.24
CA ARG A 107 -3.00 10.58 -1.46
C ARG A 107 -1.76 11.42 -1.24
N TYR A 108 -0.59 10.83 -1.47
CA TYR A 108 0.69 11.49 -1.24
C TYR A 108 1.44 11.69 -2.55
N LYS A 109 1.88 12.92 -2.79
CA LYS A 109 3.01 13.15 -3.69
C LYS A 109 4.26 12.78 -2.91
N TRP A 110 5.12 11.95 -3.47
CA TRP A 110 6.28 11.48 -2.72
C TRP A 110 7.53 11.34 -3.59
N SER A 111 8.68 11.37 -2.92
CA SER A 111 9.99 11.32 -3.55
C SER A 111 11.02 10.65 -2.67
N ILE A 112 12.07 10.14 -3.29
CA ILE A 112 13.27 9.67 -2.60
C ILE A 112 14.45 10.52 -3.06
N LYS A 113 15.17 11.10 -2.09
CA LYS A 113 16.42 11.80 -2.30
C LYS A 113 17.55 10.96 -1.75
N VAL A 114 18.57 10.68 -2.54
CA VAL A 114 19.80 10.04 -2.09
C VAL A 114 20.93 11.07 -2.16
N GLY A 115 21.71 11.23 -1.10
CA GLY A 115 22.88 12.11 -1.11
C GLY A 115 22.59 13.57 -1.55
N PRO A 116 23.51 14.21 -2.30
CA PRO A 116 23.37 15.60 -2.71
C PRO A 116 22.48 15.81 -3.95
N TRP A 117 21.96 14.74 -4.55
CA TRP A 117 21.23 14.81 -5.82
C TRP A 117 19.78 15.28 -5.64
N GLU A 118 19.16 15.69 -6.74
CA GLU A 118 17.75 16.06 -6.78
C GLU A 118 16.85 14.86 -6.46
N PRO A 119 15.68 15.08 -5.82
CA PRO A 119 14.76 14.01 -5.49
C PRO A 119 14.16 13.37 -6.75
N THR A 120 14.06 12.04 -6.74
CA THR A 120 13.27 11.31 -7.73
C THR A 120 11.82 11.21 -7.25
N TYR A 121 10.87 11.67 -8.07
CA TYR A 121 9.44 11.59 -7.78
C TYR A 121 8.82 10.33 -8.37
N PHE A 122 7.84 9.77 -7.65
CA PHE A 122 7.15 8.54 -8.03
C PHE A 122 5.66 8.79 -8.31
N PRO A 123 4.96 7.82 -8.91
CA PRO A 123 3.49 7.82 -8.97
C PRO A 123 2.88 8.05 -7.59
N THR A 124 1.68 8.60 -7.55
CA THR A 124 1.01 8.93 -6.28
C THR A 124 0.88 7.69 -5.40
N LEU A 125 1.38 7.77 -4.16
CA LEU A 125 1.12 6.76 -3.15
C LEU A 125 -0.30 6.96 -2.61
N VAL A 126 -1.08 5.90 -2.63
CA VAL A 126 -2.39 5.84 -1.97
C VAL A 126 -2.18 5.09 -0.67
N VAL A 127 -2.37 5.79 0.45
CA VAL A 127 -2.44 5.18 1.78
C VAL A 127 -3.91 5.03 2.08
N GLU A 128 -4.36 3.80 2.18
CA GLU A 128 -5.73 3.49 2.52
C GLU A 128 -5.93 3.74 4.01
N SER A 129 -7.12 4.18 4.39
CA SER A 129 -7.54 4.09 5.78
C SER A 129 -7.41 2.64 6.23
N PRO A 130 -7.21 2.39 7.53
CA PRO A 130 -7.48 1.07 8.04
C PRO A 130 -8.91 0.73 7.62
N PRO A 131 -9.24 -0.55 7.42
CA PRO A 131 -10.64 -0.94 7.37
C PRO A 131 -11.34 -0.21 8.52
N SER A 132 -12.43 0.49 8.19
CA SER A 132 -13.15 1.26 9.19
C SER A 132 -13.68 0.27 10.21
N ALA A 133 -13.02 0.17 11.36
CA ALA A 133 -13.73 -0.05 12.60
C ALA A 133 -14.63 1.19 12.74
N ALA A 134 -15.82 1.16 12.12
CA ALA A 134 -16.92 1.95 12.66
C ALA A 134 -16.91 1.55 14.13
N ASN A 135 -16.57 2.49 15.05
CA ASN A 135 -16.36 2.19 16.46
C ASN A 135 -17.34 1.10 16.84
N PRO A 136 -16.88 -0.15 17.04
CA PRO A 136 -17.78 -1.23 17.33
C PRO A 136 -18.60 -0.77 18.52
N PRO A 137 -19.90 -1.10 18.57
CA PRO A 137 -20.62 -1.04 19.83
C PRO A 137 -19.70 -1.59 20.94
N ALA A 138 -19.67 -0.97 22.13
CA ALA A 138 -18.74 -1.37 23.20
C ALA A 138 -18.88 -2.86 23.61
N ASP A 139 -19.96 -3.48 23.14
CA ASP A 139 -20.44 -4.85 23.28
C ASP A 139 -20.22 -5.71 22.01
N ALA A 140 -19.49 -5.24 21.00
CA ALA A 140 -19.17 -6.05 19.83
C ALA A 140 -18.33 -7.29 20.20
N THR A 141 -18.58 -8.39 19.51
CA THR A 141 -17.85 -9.64 19.68
C THR A 141 -16.80 -9.79 18.59
N TYR A 142 -15.56 -10.11 18.98
CA TYR A 142 -14.43 -10.23 18.06
C TYR A 142 -14.06 -11.69 17.79
N ILE A 143 -13.86 -12.00 16.52
CA ILE A 143 -13.34 -13.28 16.02
C ILE A 143 -12.03 -12.99 15.28
N ALA A 144 -10.90 -13.42 15.81
CA ALA A 144 -9.62 -13.38 15.11
C ALA A 144 -9.58 -14.47 14.04
N ILE A 145 -8.94 -14.18 12.91
CA ILE A 145 -8.64 -15.14 11.86
C ILE A 145 -7.13 -15.22 11.69
N ASP A 146 -6.55 -16.39 11.92
CA ASP A 146 -5.13 -16.64 11.72
C ASP A 146 -4.89 -18.04 11.14
N THR A 147 -3.65 -18.53 11.24
CA THR A 147 -3.26 -19.87 10.77
C THR A 147 -3.92 -21.02 11.53
N GLU A 148 -4.44 -20.77 12.73
CA GLU A 148 -5.15 -21.76 13.55
C GLU A 148 -6.65 -21.83 13.23
N GLY A 149 -7.22 -20.79 12.62
CA GLY A 149 -8.63 -20.77 12.21
C GLY A 149 -9.36 -19.50 12.66
N PHE A 150 -10.65 -19.66 12.94
CA PHE A 150 -11.47 -18.65 13.62
C PHE A 150 -11.31 -18.82 15.14
N THR A 151 -10.98 -17.73 15.83
CA THR A 151 -10.76 -17.72 17.29
C THR A 151 -11.57 -16.61 17.96
N PRO A 152 -12.57 -16.93 18.80
CA PRO A 152 -13.07 -18.29 19.04
C PRO A 152 -13.76 -18.88 17.81
N SER A 153 -13.78 -20.21 17.72
CA SER A 153 -14.53 -20.92 16.67
C SER A 153 -16.02 -21.04 16.98
N GLU A 154 -16.42 -20.83 18.23
CA GLU A 154 -17.81 -20.72 18.66
C GLU A 154 -17.96 -19.51 19.59
N ALA A 155 -18.95 -18.66 19.34
CA ALA A 155 -19.24 -17.49 20.18
C ALA A 155 -20.73 -17.37 20.50
N ASP A 156 -21.05 -17.16 21.77
CA ASP A 156 -22.39 -16.86 22.28
C ASP A 156 -22.60 -15.35 22.38
N ILE A 157 -23.66 -14.83 21.79
CA ILE A 157 -24.01 -13.40 21.78
C ILE A 157 -25.51 -13.18 22.03
N SER A 158 -25.88 -11.95 22.40
CA SER A 158 -27.28 -11.52 22.42
C SER A 158 -27.71 -11.00 21.05
N VAL A 159 -29.01 -11.00 20.77
CA VAL A 159 -29.59 -10.23 19.65
C VAL A 159 -29.10 -8.78 19.65
N ASP A 160 -29.03 -8.19 18.45
CA ASP A 160 -28.46 -6.87 18.14
C ASP A 160 -26.93 -6.74 18.35
N THR A 161 -26.23 -7.83 18.66
CA THR A 161 -24.76 -7.82 18.78
C THR A 161 -24.10 -7.80 17.40
N THR A 162 -23.10 -6.95 17.23
CA THR A 162 -22.23 -6.94 16.05
C THR A 162 -21.03 -7.86 16.28
N VAL A 163 -20.81 -8.79 15.36
CA VAL A 163 -19.60 -9.64 15.33
C VAL A 163 -18.63 -9.09 14.30
N ILE A 164 -17.36 -9.00 14.66
CA ILE A 164 -16.25 -8.54 13.81
C ILE A 164 -15.26 -9.67 13.64
N TRP A 165 -15.06 -10.08 12.39
CA TRP A 165 -14.00 -10.98 11.98
C TRP A 165 -12.79 -10.17 11.55
N HIS A 166 -11.68 -10.28 12.29
CA HIS A 166 -10.43 -9.57 12.01
C HIS A 166 -9.36 -10.54 11.52
N ASN A 167 -8.79 -10.29 10.35
CA ASN A 167 -7.73 -11.14 9.80
C ASN A 167 -6.35 -10.73 10.35
N GLU A 168 -5.83 -11.53 11.28
CA GLU A 168 -4.50 -11.40 11.88
C GLU A 168 -3.42 -12.23 11.16
N ASP A 169 -3.80 -13.06 10.18
CA ASP A 169 -2.84 -13.79 9.36
C ASP A 169 -1.96 -12.82 8.56
N ALA A 170 -0.65 -12.94 8.77
CA ALA A 170 0.35 -12.04 8.20
C ALA A 170 0.47 -12.11 6.67
N SER A 171 -0.07 -13.14 6.02
CA SER A 171 0.13 -13.37 4.59
C SER A 171 -1.07 -13.92 3.83
N THR A 172 -2.09 -14.43 4.53
CA THR A 172 -3.22 -15.12 3.91
C THR A 172 -4.48 -14.26 4.00
N ALA A 173 -5.18 -14.10 2.88
CA ALA A 173 -6.53 -13.54 2.90
C ALA A 173 -7.56 -14.62 3.25
N HIS A 174 -8.55 -14.27 4.03
CA HIS A 174 -9.61 -15.17 4.49
C HIS A 174 -10.99 -14.68 4.08
N GLN A 175 -12.03 -15.44 4.37
CA GLN A 175 -13.41 -15.10 4.01
C GLN A 175 -14.37 -15.64 5.07
N VAL A 176 -15.54 -15.03 5.21
CA VAL A 176 -16.68 -15.62 5.92
C VAL A 176 -17.71 -16.04 4.87
N THR A 177 -17.90 -17.36 4.76
CA THR A 177 -18.90 -17.99 3.88
C THR A 177 -19.95 -18.67 4.74
N TRP A 178 -21.21 -18.34 4.54
CA TRP A 178 -22.31 -18.80 5.39
C TRP A 178 -22.76 -20.23 5.02
N THR A 179 -23.08 -21.04 6.02
CA THR A 179 -23.73 -22.36 5.80
C THR A 179 -25.21 -22.37 6.18
N SER A 180 -25.61 -21.45 7.05
CA SER A 180 -26.95 -21.38 7.64
C SER A 180 -27.75 -20.14 7.23
N LEU A 181 -27.12 -19.16 6.58
CA LEU A 181 -27.74 -17.92 6.12
C LEU A 181 -27.76 -17.89 4.59
N ASP A 182 -28.89 -17.50 4.01
CA ASP A 182 -29.01 -17.18 2.58
C ASP A 182 -28.63 -15.70 2.35
N LEU A 183 -27.37 -15.38 2.66
CA LEU A 183 -26.79 -14.05 2.53
C LEU A 183 -25.59 -14.10 1.57
N GLU A 184 -25.20 -12.94 1.07
CA GLU A 184 -23.93 -12.81 0.36
C GLU A 184 -22.77 -13.08 1.34
N ASP A 185 -21.80 -13.88 0.89
CA ASP A 185 -20.55 -14.10 1.60
C ASP A 185 -19.79 -12.77 1.76
N SER A 186 -18.87 -12.71 2.72
CA SER A 186 -17.95 -11.58 2.77
C SER A 186 -17.09 -11.53 1.50
N ALA A 187 -16.59 -10.35 1.15
CA ALA A 187 -15.42 -10.27 0.27
C ALA A 187 -14.20 -10.97 0.93
N LEU A 188 -13.15 -11.22 0.16
CA LEU A 188 -11.86 -11.63 0.74
C LEU A 188 -11.38 -10.55 1.72
N ILE A 189 -11.10 -10.98 2.94
CA ILE A 189 -10.60 -10.19 4.05
C ILE A 189 -9.07 -10.24 3.98
N PRO A 190 -8.39 -9.18 3.50
CA PRO A 190 -6.93 -9.16 3.42
C PRO A 190 -6.29 -9.15 4.81
N THR A 191 -4.98 -9.36 4.92
CA THR A 191 -4.22 -9.18 6.17
C THR A 191 -4.52 -7.82 6.81
N GLY A 192 -4.87 -7.83 8.10
CA GLY A 192 -5.31 -6.66 8.87
C GLY A 192 -6.69 -6.13 8.47
N GLY A 193 -7.40 -6.83 7.59
CA GLY A 193 -8.76 -6.55 7.13
C GLY A 193 -9.82 -7.00 8.13
N GLU A 194 -11.03 -6.46 7.98
CA GLU A 194 -12.18 -6.82 8.80
C GLU A 194 -13.44 -7.07 7.96
N PHE A 195 -14.29 -7.96 8.47
CA PHE A 195 -15.69 -8.10 8.05
C PHE A 195 -16.57 -8.03 9.30
N GLN A 196 -17.75 -7.42 9.19
CA GLN A 196 -18.66 -7.29 10.31
C GLN A 196 -20.10 -7.63 9.91
N TYR A 197 -20.84 -8.24 10.84
CA TYR A 197 -22.25 -8.56 10.68
C TYR A 197 -22.97 -8.39 12.02
N THR A 198 -24.16 -7.79 11.99
CA THR A 198 -25.02 -7.63 13.17
C THR A 198 -26.13 -8.68 13.13
N PHE A 199 -26.26 -9.46 14.19
CA PHE A 199 -27.28 -10.50 14.30
C PHE A 199 -28.50 -9.95 15.03
N ASP A 200 -29.64 -9.91 14.35
CA ASP A 200 -30.90 -9.34 14.85
C ASP A 200 -31.96 -10.41 15.21
N GLU A 201 -31.68 -11.69 14.91
CA GLU A 201 -32.56 -12.82 15.22
C GLU A 201 -31.82 -13.87 16.07
N PRO A 202 -32.50 -14.54 17.04
CA PRO A 202 -31.94 -15.69 17.73
C PRO A 202 -31.74 -16.89 16.79
N GLY A 203 -30.66 -17.64 16.98
CA GLY A 203 -30.37 -18.80 16.16
C GLY A 203 -28.93 -19.28 16.25
N GLU A 204 -28.62 -20.38 15.55
CA GLU A 204 -27.26 -20.85 15.35
C GLU A 204 -26.82 -20.58 13.92
N TYR A 205 -25.73 -19.82 13.77
CA TYR A 205 -25.22 -19.37 12.49
C TYR A 205 -23.85 -19.97 12.20
N GLY A 206 -23.83 -21.00 11.36
CA GLY A 206 -22.60 -21.66 10.92
C GLY A 206 -21.96 -20.93 9.73
N TYR A 207 -20.63 -20.93 9.72
CA TYR A 207 -19.84 -20.37 8.63
C TYR A 207 -18.50 -21.09 8.49
N PHE A 208 -17.82 -20.89 7.37
CA PHE A 208 -16.48 -21.39 7.11
C PHE A 208 -15.67 -20.41 6.27
N CYS A 209 -14.36 -20.64 6.15
CA CYS A 209 -13.52 -19.86 5.25
C CYS A 209 -13.60 -20.42 3.83
N GLY A 210 -14.15 -19.66 2.88
CA GLY A 210 -14.31 -20.08 1.48
C GLY A 210 -13.02 -20.68 0.86
N PRO A 211 -11.87 -19.97 0.92
CA PRO A 211 -10.58 -20.50 0.47
C PRO A 211 -10.03 -21.67 1.29
N HIS A 212 -10.42 -21.79 2.56
CA HIS A 212 -9.90 -22.79 3.50
C HIS A 212 -11.04 -23.54 4.23
N PRO A 213 -11.73 -24.49 3.56
CA PRO A 213 -12.97 -25.06 4.09
C PRO A 213 -12.88 -25.84 5.39
N SER A 214 -11.67 -26.18 5.85
CA SER A 214 -11.45 -26.79 7.16
C SER A 214 -11.56 -25.79 8.32
N MET A 215 -11.45 -24.48 8.07
CA MET A 215 -11.67 -23.44 9.06
C MET A 215 -13.18 -23.21 9.18
N VAL A 216 -13.77 -23.65 10.28
CA VAL A 216 -15.21 -23.57 10.55
C VAL A 216 -15.46 -22.74 11.80
N GLY A 217 -16.55 -22.00 11.79
CA GLY A 217 -17.00 -21.22 12.94
C GLY A 217 -18.51 -21.27 13.11
N LYS A 218 -18.97 -20.88 14.30
CA LYS A 218 -20.39 -20.79 14.63
C LYS A 218 -20.68 -19.62 15.58
N ILE A 219 -21.76 -18.90 15.33
CA ILE A 219 -22.31 -17.89 16.25
C ILE A 219 -23.63 -18.43 16.82
N ILE A 220 -23.79 -18.38 18.13
CA ILE A 220 -25.04 -18.73 18.83
C ILE A 220 -25.65 -17.42 19.35
N VAL A 221 -26.85 -17.08 18.87
CA VAL A 221 -27.54 -15.85 19.22
C VAL A 221 -28.73 -16.18 20.12
N SER A 222 -28.72 -15.66 21.33
CA SER A 222 -29.82 -15.77 22.28
C SER A 222 -30.59 -14.46 22.41
N GLU A 223 -31.85 -14.55 22.80
CA GLU A 223 -32.64 -13.40 23.24
C GLU A 223 -31.89 -12.60 24.32
N SER A 224 -32.06 -11.29 24.32
CA SER A 224 -31.54 -10.45 25.41
C SER A 224 -32.26 -10.82 26.72
N ALA A 225 -31.49 -11.04 27.79
CA ALA A 225 -32.00 -11.40 29.11
C ALA A 225 -32.77 -10.26 29.82
#